data_AF-A0A6A6U623-F1
#
_entry.id   AF-A0A6A6U623-F1
#
_cell.length_a   1.000
_cell.length_b   1.000
_cell.length_c   1.000
_cell.angle_alpha   90.00
_cell.angle_beta   90.00
_cell.angle_gamma   90.00
#
_symmetry.space_group_name_H-M   'P 1'
#
loop_
_entity.id
_entity.type
_entity.pdbx_description
1 polymer ?
#
loop_
_entity_poly.entity_id
_entity_poly.type
_entity_poly.pdbx_seq_one_letter_code
_entity_poly.pdbx_strand_id
1 'polypeptide(L)'
;MSTTSFHLPALPTTARVRTALVKIPLATKVFLAIILLFWLISYINGFPKWAQLAPDLVFGGGAHRLSTYPFLHLGLFHTVINVLALAPLLERFELENGTLVTALLFSGPFSSFPGVLYTLICKLFSIKTPVQGASIWTFLLLTSTLYRASLTTPYISLPIPTLANSSGAPPTTPNPYRIPTALLPLIAILVTAFIIPGTSLLGHLCGALIGYGWGAGILKFLAPPEKILRWAEEKLQLRARLPGSYVAVDRSSGGRYGLLPTRENGNVELGTVGGSSGGFGEGSRHE
;
A
#
# COMPACT_ATOMS: atom_id res chain seq x y z
N MET A 1 -15.93 32.95 23.54
CA MET A 1 -16.54 31.73 22.96
C MET A 1 -16.24 31.73 21.48
N SER A 2 -15.24 30.96 21.03
CA SER A 2 -14.92 30.82 19.61
C SER A 2 -15.52 29.52 19.11
N THR A 3 -16.55 29.61 18.28
CA THR A 3 -17.15 28.49 17.56
C THR A 3 -16.21 28.09 16.43
N THR A 4 -15.45 27.02 16.61
CA THR A 4 -14.73 26.36 15.52
C THR A 4 -15.77 25.68 14.62
N SER A 5 -16.09 26.34 13.50
CA SER A 5 -16.91 25.76 12.45
C SER A 5 -16.21 24.52 11.88
N PHE A 6 -16.90 23.39 11.92
CA PHE A 6 -16.46 22.16 11.27
C PHE A 6 -16.47 22.39 9.75
N HIS A 7 -15.29 22.65 9.19
CA HIS A 7 -15.13 22.79 7.75
C HIS A 7 -15.12 21.38 7.14
N LEU A 8 -16.20 20.99 6.48
CA LEU A 8 -16.19 19.81 5.63
C LEU A 8 -15.04 19.97 4.62
N PRO A 9 -14.13 18.97 4.49
CA PRO A 9 -13.11 19.02 3.46
C PRO A 9 -13.81 19.13 2.11
N ALA A 10 -13.46 20.15 1.34
CA ALA A 10 -14.05 20.38 0.03
C ALA A 10 -13.93 19.11 -0.83
N LEU A 11 -15.03 18.72 -1.48
CA LEU A 11 -15.02 17.58 -2.40
C LEU A 11 -13.89 17.79 -3.42
N PRO A 12 -13.08 16.75 -3.69
CA PRO A 12 -11.94 16.88 -4.57
C PRO A 12 -12.41 17.35 -5.95
N THR A 13 -11.92 18.51 -6.38
CA THR A 13 -12.21 19.06 -7.69
C THR A 13 -11.77 18.06 -8.77
N THR A 14 -12.47 18.02 -9.92
CA THR A 14 -12.14 17.14 -11.05
C THR A 14 -10.67 17.24 -11.48
N ALA A 15 -10.08 18.44 -11.39
CA ALA A 15 -8.66 18.69 -11.65
C ALA A 15 -7.72 17.98 -10.65
N ARG A 16 -8.08 17.90 -9.36
CA ARG A 16 -7.29 17.21 -8.32
C ARG A 16 -7.36 15.70 -8.48
N VAL A 17 -8.54 15.16 -8.79
CA VAL A 17 -8.71 13.73 -9.10
C VAL A 17 -7.90 13.35 -10.34
N ARG A 18 -7.99 14.15 -11.42
CA ARG A 18 -7.20 13.95 -12.63
C ARG A 18 -5.69 13.99 -12.34
N THR A 19 -5.24 14.95 -11.54
CA THR A 19 -3.82 15.07 -11.18
C THR A 19 -3.36 13.88 -10.33
N ALA A 20 -4.18 13.41 -9.40
CA ALA A 20 -3.88 12.23 -8.60
C ALA A 20 -3.79 10.97 -9.47
N LEU A 21 -4.76 10.74 -10.36
CA LEU A 21 -4.77 9.57 -11.26
C LEU A 21 -3.59 9.56 -12.23
N VAL A 22 -3.17 10.72 -12.74
CA VAL A 22 -2.01 10.84 -13.63
C VAL A 22 -0.72 10.47 -12.90
N LYS A 23 -0.61 10.80 -11.61
CA LYS A 23 0.58 10.53 -10.78
C LYS A 23 0.72 9.08 -10.32
N ILE A 24 -0.31 8.25 -10.43
CA ILE A 24 -0.21 6.83 -10.01
C ILE A 24 0.89 6.13 -10.84
N PRO A 25 1.80 5.37 -10.21
CA PRO A 25 2.81 4.59 -10.91
C PRO A 25 2.23 3.57 -11.90
N LEU A 26 3.03 3.18 -12.89
CA LEU A 26 2.58 2.38 -14.03
C LEU A 26 2.09 0.98 -13.64
N ALA A 27 2.86 0.20 -12.87
CA ALA A 27 2.45 -1.16 -12.51
C ALA A 27 1.16 -1.13 -11.70
N THR A 28 1.03 -0.17 -10.79
CA THR A 28 -0.17 0.05 -9.97
C THR A 28 -1.38 0.30 -10.87
N LYS A 29 -1.28 1.22 -11.84
CA LYS A 29 -2.34 1.45 -12.83
C LYS A 29 -2.71 0.16 -13.58
N VAL A 30 -1.71 -0.59 -14.03
CA VAL A 30 -1.90 -1.84 -14.79
C VAL A 30 -2.58 -2.91 -13.93
N PHE A 31 -2.13 -3.17 -12.71
CA PHE A 31 -2.76 -4.15 -11.82
C PHE A 31 -4.20 -3.78 -11.49
N LEU A 32 -4.48 -2.52 -11.19
CA LEU A 32 -5.86 -2.06 -10.93
C LEU A 32 -6.73 -2.19 -12.18
N ALA A 33 -6.22 -1.85 -13.36
CA ALA A 33 -6.93 -2.04 -14.62
C ALA A 33 -7.21 -3.52 -14.92
N ILE A 34 -6.24 -4.42 -14.66
CA ILE A 34 -6.43 -5.86 -14.84
C ILE A 34 -7.46 -6.40 -13.84
N ILE A 35 -7.47 -5.94 -12.58
CA ILE A 35 -8.52 -6.31 -11.62
C ILE A 35 -9.91 -5.94 -12.15
N LEU A 36 -10.06 -4.71 -12.66
CA LEU A 36 -11.34 -4.26 -13.24
C LEU A 36 -11.71 -5.05 -14.50
N LEU A 37 -10.73 -5.38 -15.34
CA LEU A 37 -10.93 -6.20 -16.53
C LEU A 37 -11.34 -7.63 -16.16
N PHE A 38 -10.68 -8.26 -15.19
CA PHE A 38 -11.04 -9.59 -14.71
C PHE A 38 -12.43 -9.61 -14.10
N TRP A 39 -12.79 -8.56 -13.35
CA TRP A 39 -14.14 -8.39 -12.84
C TRP A 39 -15.17 -8.30 -13.99
N LEU A 40 -14.88 -7.54 -15.06
CA LEU A 40 -15.76 -7.45 -16.22
C LEU A 40 -15.86 -8.78 -17.01
N ILE A 41 -14.76 -9.50 -17.17
CA ILE A 41 -14.73 -10.79 -17.86
C ILE A 41 -15.38 -11.90 -17.01
N SER A 42 -15.53 -11.70 -15.70
CA SER A 42 -16.16 -12.67 -14.79
C SER A 42 -17.62 -12.97 -15.13
N TYR A 43 -18.29 -12.13 -15.91
CA TYR A 43 -19.63 -12.40 -16.45
C TYR A 43 -19.65 -13.46 -17.56
N ILE A 44 -18.49 -13.81 -18.12
CA ILE A 44 -18.36 -14.90 -19.08
C ILE A 44 -18.37 -16.24 -18.34
N ASN A 45 -19.28 -17.12 -18.74
CA ASN A 45 -19.45 -18.44 -18.12
C ASN A 45 -18.13 -19.23 -18.09
N GLY A 46 -17.76 -19.72 -16.90
CA GLY A 46 -16.59 -20.56 -16.69
C GLY A 46 -15.29 -19.80 -16.38
N PHE A 47 -15.19 -18.50 -16.69
CA PHE A 47 -13.98 -17.73 -16.40
C PHE A 47 -13.62 -17.68 -14.90
N PRO A 48 -14.57 -17.42 -13.97
CA PRO A 48 -14.25 -17.46 -12.54
C PRO A 48 -13.75 -18.84 -12.08
N LYS A 49 -14.38 -19.92 -12.57
CA LYS A 49 -13.96 -21.30 -12.28
C LYS A 49 -12.56 -21.60 -12.81
N TRP A 50 -12.14 -20.96 -13.90
CA TRP A 50 -10.79 -21.11 -14.45
C TRP A 50 -9.74 -20.33 -13.64
N ALA A 51 -10.06 -19.12 -13.19
CA ALA A 51 -9.11 -18.21 -12.54
C ALA A 51 -9.00 -18.32 -11.01
N GLN A 52 -10.05 -18.78 -10.32
CA GLN A 52 -10.07 -18.87 -8.85
C GLN A 52 -9.03 -19.85 -8.29
N LEU A 53 -8.56 -19.60 -7.07
CA LEU A 53 -7.68 -20.53 -6.37
C LEU A 53 -8.52 -21.66 -5.77
N ALA A 54 -8.58 -22.78 -6.48
CA ALA A 54 -9.25 -23.99 -6.03
C ALA A 54 -8.19 -25.03 -5.62
N PRO A 55 -8.05 -25.37 -4.31
CA PRO A 55 -6.97 -26.24 -3.81
C PRO A 55 -6.86 -27.59 -4.53
N ASP A 56 -7.99 -28.22 -4.85
CA ASP A 56 -8.03 -29.52 -5.53
C ASP A 56 -7.49 -29.48 -6.97
N LEU A 57 -7.53 -28.32 -7.62
CA LEU A 57 -7.16 -28.17 -9.02
C LEU A 57 -5.70 -27.70 -9.21
N VAL A 58 -5.07 -27.17 -8.17
CA VAL A 58 -3.70 -26.65 -8.26
C VAL A 58 -2.71 -27.79 -8.53
N PHE A 59 -2.82 -28.90 -7.79
CA PHE A 59 -1.93 -30.06 -7.95
C PHE A 59 -2.25 -30.92 -9.17
N GLY A 60 -3.44 -30.75 -9.78
CA GLY A 60 -3.87 -31.46 -10.99
C GLY A 60 -3.55 -30.76 -12.30
N GLY A 61 -2.59 -29.81 -12.31
CA GLY A 61 -2.18 -29.06 -13.51
C GLY A 61 -2.70 -27.61 -13.59
N GLY A 62 -3.48 -27.15 -12.60
CA GLY A 62 -3.99 -25.77 -12.52
C GLY A 62 -3.05 -24.76 -11.87
N ALA A 63 -1.74 -24.84 -12.12
CA ALA A 63 -0.74 -24.00 -11.46
C ALA A 63 -0.94 -22.49 -11.72
N HIS A 64 -1.52 -22.12 -12.86
CA HIS A 64 -1.85 -20.72 -13.19
C HIS A 64 -2.75 -20.06 -12.14
N ARG A 65 -3.56 -20.86 -11.43
CA ARG A 65 -4.46 -20.41 -10.36
C ARG A 65 -3.73 -19.75 -9.20
N LEU A 66 -2.43 -20.05 -9.01
CA LEU A 66 -1.57 -19.42 -8.01
C LEU A 66 -1.24 -17.97 -8.32
N SER A 67 -1.43 -17.52 -9.57
CA SER A 67 -1.20 -16.13 -10.00
C SER A 67 -2.48 -15.41 -10.41
N THR A 68 -3.51 -16.13 -10.87
CA THR A 68 -4.74 -15.48 -11.41
C THR A 68 -5.76 -15.10 -10.35
N TYR A 69 -5.81 -15.82 -9.22
CA TYR A 69 -6.85 -15.65 -8.21
C TYR A 69 -6.95 -14.25 -7.57
N PRO A 70 -5.87 -13.46 -7.41
CA PRO A 70 -5.99 -12.14 -6.78
C PRO A 70 -6.72 -11.13 -7.69
N PHE A 71 -6.71 -11.35 -9.01
CA PHE A 71 -7.40 -10.48 -9.95
C PHE A 71 -8.92 -10.67 -9.95
N LEU A 72 -9.39 -11.85 -9.53
CA LEU A 72 -10.80 -12.24 -9.58
C LEU A 72 -11.54 -11.81 -8.30
N HIS A 73 -12.78 -11.31 -8.41
CA HIS A 73 -13.52 -10.77 -7.26
C HIS A 73 -15.00 -11.18 -7.27
N LEU A 74 -15.59 -11.34 -6.08
CA LEU A 74 -17.02 -11.65 -5.91
C LEU A 74 -17.88 -10.37 -5.95
N GLY A 75 -18.31 -9.98 -7.15
CA GLY A 75 -19.22 -8.84 -7.33
C GLY A 75 -18.56 -7.46 -7.22
N LEU A 76 -19.36 -6.42 -7.47
CA LEU A 76 -18.86 -5.05 -7.59
C LEU A 76 -18.33 -4.50 -6.25
N PHE A 77 -19.08 -4.68 -5.17
CA PHE A 77 -18.73 -4.13 -3.85
C PHE A 77 -17.37 -4.63 -3.35
N HIS A 78 -17.14 -5.94 -3.43
CA HIS A 78 -15.85 -6.53 -3.08
C HIS A 78 -14.72 -5.99 -3.96
N THR A 79 -14.96 -5.83 -5.26
CA THR A 79 -13.98 -5.27 -6.20
C THR A 79 -13.61 -3.83 -5.85
N VAL A 80 -14.59 -2.97 -5.60
CA VAL A 80 -14.37 -1.55 -5.27
C VAL A 80 -13.57 -1.40 -3.98
N ILE A 81 -13.96 -2.11 -2.91
CA ILE A 81 -13.23 -2.04 -1.63
C ILE A 81 -11.79 -2.52 -1.78
N ASN A 82 -11.57 -3.61 -2.51
CA ASN A 82 -10.21 -4.12 -2.73
C ASN A 82 -9.36 -3.14 -3.55
N VAL A 83 -9.92 -2.54 -4.61
CA VAL A 83 -9.22 -1.52 -5.40
C VAL A 83 -8.85 -0.31 -4.54
N LEU A 84 -9.80 0.20 -3.74
CA LEU A 84 -9.56 1.35 -2.85
C LEU A 84 -8.53 1.03 -1.75
N ALA A 85 -8.55 -0.17 -1.18
CA ALA A 85 -7.62 -0.59 -0.15
C ALA A 85 -6.21 -0.89 -0.70
N LEU A 86 -6.13 -1.50 -1.89
CA LEU A 86 -4.88 -1.91 -2.51
C LEU A 86 -4.13 -0.72 -3.12
N ALA A 87 -4.83 0.19 -3.79
CA ALA A 87 -4.23 1.28 -4.57
C ALA A 87 -3.12 2.05 -3.80
N PRO A 88 -3.36 2.60 -2.59
CA PRO A 88 -2.33 3.38 -1.90
C PRO A 88 -1.15 2.52 -1.42
N LEU A 89 -1.40 1.26 -1.08
CA LEU A 89 -0.36 0.33 -0.64
C LEU A 89 0.54 -0.09 -1.81
N LEU A 90 -0.06 -0.40 -2.95
CA LEU A 90 0.64 -0.83 -4.15
C LEU A 90 1.42 0.31 -4.79
N GLU A 91 0.83 1.51 -4.83
CA GLU A 91 1.51 2.74 -5.26
C GLU A 91 2.77 2.98 -4.43
N ARG A 92 2.65 2.95 -3.10
CA ARG A 92 3.80 3.12 -2.21
C ARG A 92 4.86 2.05 -2.44
N PHE A 93 4.44 0.79 -2.60
CA PHE A 93 5.36 -0.30 -2.88
C PHE A 93 6.13 -0.07 -4.20
N GLU A 94 5.45 0.36 -5.25
CA GLU A 94 6.07 0.63 -6.54
C GLU A 94 7.02 1.82 -6.50
N LEU A 95 6.69 2.88 -5.77
CA LEU A 95 7.59 4.00 -5.55
C LEU A 95 8.86 3.57 -4.80
N GLU A 96 8.74 2.65 -3.84
CA GLU A 96 9.86 2.14 -3.03
C GLU A 96 10.73 1.11 -3.76
N ASN A 97 10.17 0.31 -4.68
CA ASN A 97 10.87 -0.84 -5.26
C ASN A 97 11.09 -0.73 -6.78
N GLY A 98 10.30 0.09 -7.48
CA GLY A 98 10.34 0.26 -8.93
C GLY A 98 9.29 -0.58 -9.66
N THR A 99 8.89 -0.12 -10.85
CA THR A 99 7.79 -0.69 -11.66
C THR A 99 8.04 -2.15 -12.03
N LEU A 100 9.24 -2.50 -12.50
CA LEU A 100 9.54 -3.89 -12.89
C LEU A 100 9.57 -4.85 -11.69
N VAL A 101 10.08 -4.40 -10.55
CA VAL A 101 10.09 -5.20 -9.32
C VAL A 101 8.66 -5.48 -8.87
N THR A 102 7.80 -4.46 -8.85
CA THR A 102 6.37 -4.62 -8.56
C THR A 102 5.71 -5.59 -9.52
N ALA A 103 5.90 -5.41 -10.83
CA ALA A 103 5.31 -6.29 -11.84
C ALA A 103 5.71 -7.76 -11.63
N LEU A 104 6.99 -8.03 -11.40
CA LEU A 104 7.51 -9.39 -11.24
C LEU A 104 7.08 -10.03 -9.92
N LEU A 105 7.13 -9.29 -8.81
CA LEU A 105 6.74 -9.83 -7.50
C LEU A 105 5.26 -10.15 -7.43
N PHE A 106 4.38 -9.25 -7.90
CA PHE A 106 2.93 -9.44 -7.82
C PHE A 106 2.39 -10.44 -8.85
N SER A 107 3.00 -10.55 -10.03
CA SER A 107 2.63 -11.60 -11.00
C SER A 107 3.17 -12.99 -10.63
N GLY A 108 4.23 -13.05 -9.82
CA GLY A 108 4.86 -14.30 -9.39
C GLY A 108 4.74 -14.54 -7.87
N PRO A 109 5.81 -14.35 -7.08
CA PRO A 109 5.92 -14.86 -5.71
C PRO A 109 4.90 -14.28 -4.72
N PHE A 110 4.50 -13.01 -4.82
CA PHE A 110 3.53 -12.42 -3.88
C PHE A 110 2.10 -12.90 -4.09
N SER A 111 1.82 -13.55 -5.22
CA SER A 111 0.58 -14.30 -5.44
C SER A 111 0.78 -15.78 -5.16
N SER A 112 1.86 -16.34 -5.70
CA SER A 112 2.11 -17.77 -5.65
C SER A 112 2.43 -18.28 -4.26
N PHE A 113 3.20 -17.55 -3.44
CA PHE A 113 3.61 -18.05 -2.12
C PHE A 113 2.44 -18.10 -1.13
N PRO A 114 1.62 -17.03 -0.98
CA PRO A 114 0.40 -17.14 -0.20
C PRO A 114 -0.55 -18.20 -0.75
N GLY A 115 -0.67 -18.31 -2.08
CA GLY A 115 -1.51 -19.32 -2.74
C GLY A 115 -1.08 -20.75 -2.45
N VAL A 116 0.22 -21.05 -2.54
CA VAL A 116 0.80 -22.36 -2.23
C VAL A 116 0.63 -22.68 -0.74
N LEU A 117 0.88 -21.72 0.14
CA LEU A 117 0.67 -21.92 1.57
C LEU A 117 -0.80 -22.24 1.87
N TYR A 118 -1.73 -21.49 1.29
CA TYR A 118 -3.16 -21.74 1.41
C TYR A 118 -3.53 -23.14 0.91
N THR A 119 -3.06 -23.53 -0.29
CA THR A 119 -3.43 -24.82 -0.89
C THR A 119 -2.84 -26.00 -0.13
N LEU A 120 -1.62 -25.88 0.42
CA LEU A 120 -1.00 -26.91 1.26
C LEU A 120 -1.77 -27.11 2.57
N ILE A 121 -2.16 -26.02 3.24
CA ILE A 121 -2.99 -26.10 4.45
C ILE A 121 -4.35 -26.71 4.11
N CYS A 122 -4.99 -26.25 3.04
CA CYS A 122 -6.25 -26.83 2.58
C CYS A 122 -6.13 -28.31 2.27
N LYS A 123 -5.04 -28.75 1.64
CA LYS A 123 -4.77 -30.15 1.36
C LYS A 123 -4.62 -30.97 2.64
N LEU A 124 -3.91 -30.45 3.64
CA LEU A 124 -3.71 -31.11 4.94
C LEU A 124 -5.03 -31.33 5.68
N PHE A 125 -5.94 -30.35 5.62
CA PHE A 125 -7.24 -30.39 6.31
C PHE A 125 -8.42 -30.79 5.42
N SER A 126 -8.16 -31.25 4.18
CA SER A 126 -9.20 -31.59 3.19
C SER A 126 -10.23 -30.49 2.93
N ILE A 127 -9.81 -29.22 3.02
CA ILE A 127 -10.64 -28.04 2.74
C ILE A 127 -10.65 -27.79 1.23
N LYS A 128 -11.85 -27.64 0.65
CA LYS A 128 -12.06 -27.47 -0.79
C LYS A 128 -12.54 -26.08 -1.20
N THR A 129 -12.64 -25.16 -0.25
CA THR A 129 -13.18 -23.82 -0.47
C THR A 129 -12.30 -23.06 -1.48
N PRO A 130 -12.85 -22.62 -2.62
CA PRO A 130 -12.10 -21.76 -3.53
C PRO A 130 -11.99 -20.35 -2.96
N VAL A 131 -10.88 -19.66 -3.24
CA VAL A 131 -10.67 -18.27 -2.83
C VAL A 131 -10.27 -17.40 -4.01
N GLN A 132 -10.65 -16.13 -3.95
CA GLN A 132 -10.36 -15.12 -4.96
C GLN A 132 -10.38 -13.72 -4.34
N GLY A 133 -9.57 -12.82 -4.86
CA GLY A 133 -9.58 -11.40 -4.49
C GLY A 133 -8.20 -10.85 -4.15
N ALA A 134 -8.04 -9.56 -4.42
CA ALA A 134 -6.78 -8.85 -4.22
C ALA A 134 -6.50 -8.53 -2.75
N SER A 135 -7.41 -8.86 -1.83
CA SER A 135 -7.23 -8.66 -0.38
C SER A 135 -6.00 -9.39 0.16
N ILE A 136 -5.58 -10.47 -0.50
CA ILE A 136 -4.30 -11.14 -0.20
C ILE A 136 -3.11 -10.18 -0.33
N TRP A 137 -3.09 -9.37 -1.39
CA TRP A 137 -2.05 -8.37 -1.63
C TRP A 137 -2.18 -7.19 -0.67
N THR A 138 -3.40 -6.76 -0.38
CA THR A 138 -3.67 -5.71 0.63
C THR A 138 -3.08 -6.09 1.98
N PHE A 139 -3.39 -7.29 2.49
CA PHE A 139 -2.88 -7.73 3.79
C PHE A 139 -1.39 -8.04 3.78
N LEU A 140 -0.83 -8.56 2.67
CA LEU A 140 0.60 -8.72 2.50
C LEU A 140 1.33 -7.36 2.62
N LEU A 141 0.88 -6.35 1.87
CA LEU A 141 1.49 -5.03 1.88
C LEU A 141 1.29 -4.30 3.20
N LEU A 142 0.09 -4.36 3.78
CA LEU A 142 -0.23 -3.77 5.07
C LEU A 142 0.66 -4.36 6.18
N THR A 143 0.81 -5.69 6.18
CA THR A 143 1.64 -6.39 7.17
C THR A 143 3.11 -6.03 7.00
N SER A 144 3.63 -6.03 5.77
CA SER A 144 5.02 -5.66 5.52
C SER A 144 5.34 -4.21 5.96
N THR A 145 4.38 -3.30 5.76
CA THR A 145 4.51 -1.89 6.14
C THR A 145 4.49 -1.72 7.64
N LEU A 146 3.51 -2.31 8.33
CA LEU A 146 3.34 -2.14 9.77
C LEU A 146 4.39 -2.91 10.57
N TYR A 147 4.90 -4.03 10.04
CA TYR A 147 6.07 -4.67 10.62
C TYR A 147 7.30 -3.75 10.56
N ARG A 148 7.61 -3.16 9.41
CA ARG A 148 8.74 -2.20 9.30
C ARG A 148 8.55 -1.00 10.22
N ALA A 149 7.34 -0.45 10.29
CA ALA A 149 7.01 0.66 11.18
C ALA A 149 7.16 0.26 12.66
N SER A 150 6.90 -1.00 13.02
CA SER A 150 7.06 -1.48 14.40
C SER A 150 8.49 -1.44 14.92
N LEU A 151 9.49 -1.43 14.03
CA LEU A 151 10.90 -1.34 14.41
C LEU A 151 11.28 0.03 14.99
N THR A 152 10.59 1.09 14.57
CA THR A 152 10.79 2.46 15.08
C THR A 152 9.68 2.88 16.04
N THR A 153 8.46 2.39 15.81
CA THR A 153 7.25 2.72 16.56
C THR A 153 6.59 1.43 17.02
N PRO A 154 7.10 0.78 18.08
CA PRO A 154 6.67 -0.57 18.47
C PRO A 154 5.22 -0.64 18.96
N TYR A 155 4.70 0.46 19.50
CA TYR A 155 3.35 0.53 20.04
C TYR A 155 2.59 1.72 19.47
N ILE A 156 1.31 1.52 19.22
CA ILE A 156 0.34 2.58 18.94
C ILE A 156 -0.62 2.68 20.11
N SER A 157 -0.86 3.91 20.57
CA SER A 157 -1.87 4.22 21.57
C SER A 157 -3.22 4.33 20.87
N LEU A 158 -4.22 3.59 21.32
CA LEU A 158 -5.58 3.73 20.77
C LEU A 158 -6.19 5.06 21.25
N PRO A 159 -6.71 5.93 20.37
CA PRO A 159 -7.49 7.08 20.81
C PRO A 159 -8.87 6.59 21.30
N ILE A 160 -8.90 5.84 22.39
CA ILE A 160 -10.11 5.59 23.16
C ILE A 160 -10.38 6.91 23.89
N PRO A 161 -11.57 7.50 23.75
CA PRO A 161 -11.98 8.58 24.62
C PRO A 161 -11.94 8.04 26.04
N THR A 162 -10.87 8.33 26.78
CA THR A 162 -10.91 8.21 28.24
C THR A 162 -12.12 8.99 28.67
N LEU A 163 -13.06 8.34 29.37
CA LEU A 163 -14.20 9.00 29.98
C LEU A 163 -13.66 10.28 30.62
N ALA A 164 -13.99 11.45 30.06
CA ALA A 164 -13.66 12.69 30.71
C ALA A 164 -14.27 12.55 32.10
N ASN A 165 -13.44 12.63 33.14
CA ASN A 165 -13.96 12.88 34.46
C ASN A 165 -14.89 14.10 34.34
N SER A 166 -16.04 14.05 35.02
CA SER A 166 -17.09 15.08 34.98
C SER A 166 -16.58 16.48 35.37
N SER A 167 -15.32 16.62 35.75
CA SER A 167 -14.57 17.84 36.03
C SER A 167 -13.93 18.52 34.80
N GLY A 168 -13.94 17.91 33.60
CA GLY A 168 -13.37 18.51 32.38
C GLY A 168 -11.83 18.63 32.37
N ALA A 169 -11.15 17.98 33.32
CA ALA A 169 -9.69 18.00 33.40
C ALA A 169 -9.07 17.04 32.39
N PRO A 170 -7.94 17.40 31.74
CA PRO A 170 -7.23 16.48 30.86
C PRO A 170 -6.77 15.24 31.65
N PRO A 171 -6.80 14.03 31.04
CA PRO A 171 -6.35 12.81 31.70
C PRO A 171 -4.90 12.95 32.15
N THR A 172 -4.64 12.80 33.43
CA THR A 172 -3.29 12.85 34.02
C THR A 172 -2.54 11.52 33.90
N THR A 173 -3.22 10.46 33.46
CA THR A 173 -2.63 9.13 33.26
C THR A 173 -2.34 8.87 31.78
N PRO A 174 -1.13 8.36 31.45
CA PRO A 174 -0.83 7.88 30.10
C PRO A 174 -1.84 6.83 29.68
N ASN A 175 -2.31 6.89 28.44
CA ASN A 175 -3.23 5.90 27.88
C ASN A 175 -2.69 4.47 28.11
N PRO A 176 -3.39 3.64 28.92
CA PRO A 176 -2.90 2.31 29.28
C PRO A 176 -3.02 1.32 28.11
N TYR A 177 -3.82 1.64 27.09
CA TYR A 177 -4.11 0.73 25.98
C TYR A 177 -3.13 0.94 24.83
N ARG A 178 -2.01 0.20 24.90
CA ARG A 178 -0.98 0.15 23.85
C ARG A 178 -1.08 -1.17 23.09
N ILE A 179 -1.21 -1.09 21.77
CA ILE A 179 -1.24 -2.26 20.89
C ILE A 179 0.08 -2.31 20.13
N PRO A 180 0.76 -3.48 20.05
CA PRO A 180 1.91 -3.62 19.19
C PRO A 180 1.57 -3.25 17.74
N THR A 181 2.34 -2.34 17.14
CA THR A 181 2.09 -1.87 15.76
C THR A 181 2.09 -3.02 14.76
N ALA A 182 2.95 -4.01 14.98
CA ALA A 182 3.01 -5.22 14.18
C ALA A 182 1.72 -6.06 14.24
N LEU A 183 0.91 -5.96 15.30
CA LEU A 183 -0.32 -6.74 15.47
C LEU A 183 -1.53 -6.15 14.73
N LEU A 184 -1.49 -4.86 14.38
CA LEU A 184 -2.59 -4.17 13.71
C LEU A 184 -3.10 -4.83 12.41
N PRO A 185 -2.25 -5.37 11.51
CA PRO A 185 -2.73 -6.09 10.34
C PRO A 185 -3.56 -7.32 10.70
N LEU A 186 -3.19 -8.05 11.76
CA LEU A 186 -3.93 -9.25 12.20
C LEU A 186 -5.29 -8.88 12.79
N ILE A 187 -5.35 -7.76 13.51
CA ILE A 187 -6.63 -7.19 13.98
C ILE A 187 -7.49 -6.81 12.77
N ALA A 188 -6.93 -6.14 11.76
CA ALA A 188 -7.66 -5.78 10.55
C ALA A 188 -8.18 -7.01 9.78
N ILE A 189 -7.40 -8.10 9.73
CA ILE A 189 -7.83 -9.39 9.16
C ILE A 189 -9.01 -9.96 9.93
N LEU A 190 -8.92 -9.99 11.26
CA LEU A 190 -9.97 -10.52 12.11
C LEU A 190 -11.27 -9.71 11.96
N VAL A 191 -11.17 -8.38 11.99
CA VAL A 191 -12.31 -7.47 11.76
C VAL A 191 -12.93 -7.70 10.38
N THR A 192 -12.10 -7.85 9.35
CA THR A 192 -12.56 -8.13 7.99
C THR A 192 -13.30 -9.46 7.89
N ALA A 193 -12.82 -10.50 8.56
CA ALA A 193 -13.46 -11.81 8.59
C ALA A 193 -14.85 -11.79 9.24
N PHE A 194 -15.09 -10.88 10.20
CA PHE A 194 -16.40 -10.72 10.82
C PHE A 194 -17.34 -9.79 10.04
N ILE A 195 -16.82 -8.73 9.43
CA ILE A 195 -17.65 -7.70 8.77
C ILE A 195 -17.96 -8.06 7.32
N ILE A 196 -17.01 -8.64 6.59
CA ILE A 196 -17.14 -8.89 5.15
C ILE A 196 -17.42 -10.38 4.92
N PRO A 197 -18.69 -10.75 4.62
CA PRO A 197 -19.06 -12.14 4.39
C PRO A 197 -18.36 -12.71 3.15
N GLY A 198 -18.03 -14.00 3.19
CA GLY A 198 -17.38 -14.69 2.07
C GLY A 198 -15.88 -14.39 1.92
N THR A 199 -15.25 -13.71 2.89
CA THR A 199 -13.79 -13.58 2.94
C THR A 199 -13.12 -14.83 3.52
N SER A 200 -11.87 -15.07 3.13
CA SER A 200 -11.09 -16.21 3.62
C SER A 200 -10.09 -15.77 4.68
N LEU A 201 -10.45 -15.97 5.95
CA LEU A 201 -9.53 -15.72 7.08
C LEU A 201 -8.18 -16.42 6.87
N LEU A 202 -8.20 -17.70 6.48
CA LEU A 202 -7.00 -18.47 6.21
C LEU A 202 -6.17 -17.87 5.06
N GLY A 203 -6.83 -17.47 3.96
CA GLY A 203 -6.15 -16.81 2.84
C GLY A 203 -5.48 -15.50 3.27
N HIS A 204 -6.17 -14.67 4.05
CA HIS A 204 -5.62 -13.42 4.58
C HIS A 204 -4.43 -13.64 5.51
N LEU A 205 -4.50 -14.65 6.39
CA LEU A 205 -3.38 -15.04 7.25
C LEU A 205 -2.17 -15.53 6.43
N CYS A 206 -2.38 -16.25 5.35
CA CYS A 206 -1.29 -16.65 4.43
C CYS A 206 -0.63 -15.43 3.78
N GLY A 207 -1.43 -14.46 3.32
CA GLY A 207 -0.93 -13.19 2.79
C GLY A 207 -0.13 -12.39 3.83
N ALA A 208 -0.64 -12.31 5.06
CA ALA A 208 0.03 -11.64 6.18
C ALA A 208 1.37 -12.30 6.53
N LEU A 209 1.44 -13.64 6.56
CA LEU A 209 2.68 -14.35 6.85
C LEU A 209 3.80 -14.01 5.84
N ILE A 210 3.46 -14.02 4.55
CA ILE A 210 4.40 -13.59 3.50
C ILE A 210 4.75 -12.10 3.66
N GLY A 211 3.77 -11.27 4.03
CA GLY A 211 3.97 -9.85 4.34
C GLY A 211 4.98 -9.60 5.48
N TYR A 212 4.88 -10.36 6.58
CA TYR A 212 5.87 -10.31 7.67
C TYR A 212 7.25 -10.74 7.19
N GLY A 213 7.34 -11.84 6.43
CA GLY A 213 8.61 -12.31 5.87
C GLY A 213 9.27 -11.28 4.97
N TRP A 214 8.49 -10.56 4.16
CA TRP A 214 9.00 -9.45 3.35
C TRP A 214 9.41 -8.25 4.22
N GLY A 215 8.56 -7.84 5.17
CA GLY A 215 8.83 -6.72 6.08
C GLY A 215 10.08 -6.93 6.94
N ALA A 216 10.33 -8.16 7.38
CA ALA A 216 11.52 -8.58 8.10
C ALA A 216 12.78 -8.68 7.22
N GLY A 217 12.63 -8.60 5.90
CA GLY A 217 13.72 -8.74 4.95
C GLY A 217 14.13 -10.19 4.64
N ILE A 218 13.46 -11.18 5.24
CA ILE A 218 13.71 -12.61 5.02
C ILE A 218 13.46 -12.98 3.56
N LEU A 219 12.41 -12.41 2.95
CA LEU A 219 12.02 -12.71 1.57
C LEU A 219 12.66 -11.80 0.51
N LYS A 220 13.69 -11.00 0.86
CA LYS A 220 14.36 -10.10 -0.09
C LYS A 220 15.05 -10.83 -1.24
N PHE A 221 15.38 -12.11 -1.08
CA PHE A 221 15.94 -12.93 -2.16
C PHE A 221 14.96 -13.17 -3.31
N LEU A 222 13.66 -12.94 -3.10
CA LEU A 222 12.64 -13.00 -4.16
C LEU A 222 12.72 -11.79 -5.10
N ALA A 223 13.36 -10.70 -4.67
CA ALA A 223 13.53 -9.53 -5.52
C ALA A 223 14.43 -9.88 -6.71
N PRO A 224 14.01 -9.61 -7.95
CA PRO A 224 14.80 -9.93 -9.13
C PRO A 224 16.15 -9.18 -9.11
N PRO A 225 17.23 -9.79 -9.63
CA PRO A 225 18.56 -9.16 -9.64
C PRO A 225 18.56 -7.84 -10.42
N GLU A 226 19.07 -6.79 -9.78
CA GLU A 226 19.07 -5.43 -10.34
C GLU A 226 19.76 -5.33 -11.70
N LYS A 227 20.81 -6.12 -11.93
CA LYS A 227 21.52 -6.17 -13.22
C LYS A 227 20.60 -6.55 -14.38
N ILE A 228 19.71 -7.53 -14.16
CA ILE A 228 18.78 -8.01 -15.18
C ILE A 228 17.69 -6.96 -15.42
N LEU A 229 17.22 -6.32 -14.36
CA LEU A 229 16.21 -5.26 -14.45
C LEU A 229 16.75 -4.05 -15.21
N ARG A 230 17.97 -3.59 -14.87
CA ARG A 230 18.63 -2.48 -15.56
C ARG A 230 18.85 -2.79 -17.04
N TRP A 231 19.35 -3.99 -17.34
CA TRP A 231 19.48 -4.45 -18.72
C TRP A 231 18.14 -4.40 -19.47
N ALA A 232 17.05 -4.86 -18.85
CA ALA A 232 15.71 -4.81 -19.45
C ALA A 232 15.20 -3.37 -19.62
N GLU A 233 15.42 -2.48 -18.65
CA GLU A 233 15.06 -1.06 -18.72
C GLU A 233 15.75 -0.35 -19.89
N GLU A 234 17.07 -0.57 -20.02
CA GLU A 234 17.90 0.04 -21.06
C GLU A 234 17.53 -0.49 -22.44
N LYS A 235 17.37 -1.82 -22.57
CA LYS A 235 17.05 -2.47 -23.85
C LYS A 235 15.69 -2.04 -24.39
N LEU A 236 14.69 -1.88 -23.51
CA LEU A 236 13.33 -1.50 -23.89
C LEU A 236 13.10 0.01 -23.87
N GLN A 237 14.07 0.80 -23.41
CA GLN A 237 13.98 2.25 -23.25
C GLN A 237 12.72 2.68 -22.49
N LEU A 238 12.36 1.94 -21.44
CA LEU A 238 11.06 2.08 -20.75
C LEU A 238 10.81 3.50 -20.24
N ARG A 239 11.86 4.17 -19.75
CA ARG A 239 11.77 5.56 -19.27
C ARG A 239 11.44 6.54 -20.39
N ALA A 240 11.99 6.33 -21.59
CA ALA A 240 11.75 7.19 -22.74
C ALA A 240 10.36 6.95 -23.33
N ARG A 241 9.87 5.70 -23.31
CA ARG A 241 8.58 5.31 -23.88
C ARG A 241 7.39 5.61 -22.96
N LEU A 242 7.58 5.56 -21.64
CA LEU A 242 6.52 5.73 -20.64
C LEU A 242 6.85 6.86 -19.67
N PRO A 243 7.00 8.11 -20.16
CA PRO A 243 7.41 9.23 -19.33
C PRO A 243 6.38 9.50 -18.23
N GLY A 244 6.88 9.78 -17.01
CA GLY A 244 6.10 10.29 -15.89
C GLY A 244 5.33 9.27 -15.04
N SER A 245 5.01 8.08 -15.57
CA SER A 245 4.35 7.01 -14.79
C SER A 245 5.29 5.85 -14.44
N TYR A 246 6.35 5.66 -15.22
CA TYR A 246 7.32 4.60 -14.98
C TYR A 246 8.26 4.96 -13.82
N VAL A 247 8.39 4.06 -12.84
CA VAL A 247 9.32 4.20 -11.71
C VAL A 247 10.52 3.30 -11.96
N ALA A 248 11.65 3.95 -12.18
CA ALA A 248 12.91 3.29 -12.48
C ALA A 248 13.56 2.62 -11.27
N VAL A 249 14.29 1.54 -11.55
CA VAL A 249 15.00 0.74 -10.55
C VAL A 249 16.14 1.53 -9.85
N ASP A 250 16.76 2.50 -10.53
CA ASP A 250 17.82 3.33 -9.93
C ASP A 250 17.28 4.40 -8.96
N ARG A 251 16.11 4.97 -9.26
CA ARG A 251 15.40 5.89 -8.36
C ARG A 251 14.89 5.17 -7.12
N SER A 252 14.49 3.90 -7.24
CA SER A 252 14.09 3.08 -6.09
C SER A 252 15.29 2.65 -5.24
N SER A 253 16.49 2.54 -5.80
CA SER A 253 17.72 2.31 -5.00
C SER A 253 18.10 3.48 -4.08
N GLY A 254 17.64 4.71 -4.35
CA GLY A 254 17.73 5.84 -3.42
C GLY A 254 16.75 5.76 -2.23
N GLY A 255 15.74 4.89 -2.31
CA GLY A 255 14.73 4.64 -1.27
C GLY A 255 14.89 3.31 -0.55
N ARG A 256 15.97 2.54 -0.84
CA ARG A 256 16.27 1.28 -0.15
C ARG A 256 16.62 1.48 1.33
N TYR A 257 17.01 2.70 1.66
CA TYR A 257 17.12 3.23 3.02
C TYR A 257 16.15 4.39 3.10
N GLY A 258 15.24 4.36 4.07
CA GLY A 258 14.37 5.49 4.37
C GLY A 258 15.20 6.67 4.88
N LEU A 259 15.88 7.38 3.97
CA LEU A 259 16.34 8.72 4.23
C LEU A 259 15.08 9.58 4.27
N LEU A 260 14.55 9.74 5.48
CA LEU A 260 13.72 10.88 5.79
C LEU A 260 14.45 12.12 5.25
N PRO A 261 13.76 13.08 4.61
CA PRO A 261 14.35 14.40 4.46
C PRO A 261 14.72 14.85 5.87
N THR A 262 16.02 14.83 6.17
CA THR A 262 16.53 15.42 7.39
C THR A 262 16.34 16.90 7.15
N ARG A 263 15.42 17.53 7.88
CA ARG A 263 15.39 18.98 7.98
C ARG A 263 16.79 19.37 8.46
N GLU A 264 17.62 19.90 7.57
CA GLU A 264 18.75 20.69 8.03
C GLU A 264 18.15 21.86 8.79
N ASN A 265 18.33 21.85 10.11
CA ASN A 265 18.27 23.07 10.91
C ASN A 265 19.47 23.93 10.48
N GLY A 266 19.34 24.58 9.32
CA GLY A 266 20.21 25.66 8.88
C GLY A 266 19.38 26.94 8.94
N ASN A 267 19.79 27.87 9.80
CA ASN A 267 19.23 29.21 9.91
C ASN A 267 19.07 29.82 8.51
N VAL A 268 17.84 30.03 8.08
CA VAL A 268 17.56 30.88 6.93
C VAL A 268 17.61 32.32 7.43
N GLU A 269 18.77 32.96 7.26
CA GLU A 269 18.85 34.42 7.20
C GLU A 269 17.90 34.89 6.10
N LEU A 270 16.93 35.71 6.51
CA LEU A 270 15.97 36.36 5.64
C LEU A 270 16.72 37.39 4.79
N GLY A 271 17.21 36.94 3.63
CA GLY A 271 17.81 37.78 2.61
C GLY A 271 16.79 38.81 2.11
N THR A 272 16.92 40.03 2.61
CA THR A 272 16.23 41.22 2.13
C THR A 272 16.60 41.46 0.67
N VAL A 273 15.67 41.20 -0.25
CA VAL A 273 15.77 41.65 -1.64
C VAL A 273 15.32 43.11 -1.67
N GLY A 274 16.30 44.01 -1.80
CA GLY A 274 16.09 45.44 -1.99
C GLY A 274 15.94 45.84 -3.46
N GLY A 275 15.19 46.93 -3.66
CA GLY A 275 15.06 47.72 -4.90
C GLY A 275 13.59 47.81 -5.36
N SER A 276 12.94 48.97 -5.47
CA SER A 276 13.34 50.37 -5.44
C SER A 276 12.08 51.24 -5.40
N SER A 277 12.06 52.37 -4.66
CA SER A 277 11.58 53.69 -5.13
C SER A 277 11.21 54.64 -3.97
N GLY A 278 11.75 55.87 -4.00
CA GLY A 278 11.02 57.07 -3.56
C GLY A 278 11.45 57.77 -2.27
N GLY A 279 12.46 58.63 -2.36
CA GLY A 279 12.44 60.08 -2.04
C GLY A 279 11.92 60.65 -0.70
N PHE A 280 12.63 61.71 -0.26
CA PHE A 280 12.38 62.68 0.83
C PHE A 280 12.68 62.19 2.26
N GLY A 281 13.44 62.86 3.12
CA GLY A 281 14.12 64.16 3.15
C GLY A 281 14.41 64.52 4.63
N GLU A 282 15.53 65.21 4.91
CA GLU A 282 15.87 65.98 6.15
C GLU A 282 15.82 65.26 7.52
N GLY A 283 16.73 65.43 8.49
CA GLY A 283 17.93 66.23 8.62
C GLY A 283 18.45 66.19 10.07
N SER A 284 19.77 66.30 10.22
CA SER A 284 20.52 66.91 11.35
C SER A 284 20.68 66.24 12.74
N ARG A 285 21.98 66.18 13.11
CA ARG A 285 22.64 66.44 14.42
C ARG A 285 22.56 65.34 15.50
N HIS A 286 23.70 64.73 15.87
CA HIS A 286 24.83 65.20 16.69
C HIS A 286 24.55 65.08 18.19
N GLU A 287 25.50 64.38 18.84
CA GLU A 287 25.68 64.08 20.28
C GLU A 287 24.93 62.86 20.83
#